data_AF-A0A1T4W5Q0-F1
#
_entry.id   AF-A0A1T4W5Q0-F1
#
_cell.length_a   1.000
_cell.length_b   1.000
_cell.length_c   1.000
_cell.angle_alpha   90.00
_cell.angle_beta   90.00
_cell.angle_gamma   90.00
#
_symmetry.space_group_name_H-M   'P 1'
#
loop_
_entity.id
_entity.type
_entity.pdbx_description
1 polymer ?
#
loop_
_entity_poly.entity_id
_entity_poly.type
_entity_poly.pdbx_seq_one_letter_code
_entity_poly.pdbx_strand_id
1 'polypeptide(L)' 'MYENIDMKKTGFLLKETIEKNGYTVKDIQNILHLSCPQPIYRWIKGRILPSVDHLVCIEHVAEVAYGRFACTAICA' A
#
# COMPACT_ATOMS: atom_id res chain seq x y z
N MET A 1 -2.78 11.16 20.62
CA MET A 1 -2.90 12.25 19.63
C MET A 1 -2.23 11.71 18.38
N TYR A 2 -3.00 11.29 17.37
CA TYR A 2 -2.40 10.69 16.17
C TYR A 2 -1.59 11.78 15.48
N GLU A 3 -0.28 11.56 15.38
CA GLU A 3 0.66 12.40 14.67
C GLU A 3 0.12 12.64 13.25
N ASN A 4 0.34 13.85 12.74
CA ASN A 4 -0.19 14.30 11.45
C ASN A 4 0.26 13.33 10.34
N ILE A 5 -0.59 12.37 9.97
CA ILE A 5 -0.27 11.41 8.92
C ILE A 5 -0.22 12.20 7.61
N ASP A 6 1.01 12.42 7.11
CA ASP A 6 1.25 13.11 5.85
C ASP A 6 0.77 12.24 4.68
N MET A 7 -0.50 12.43 4.30
CA MET A 7 -1.15 11.66 3.22
C MET A 7 -0.37 11.72 1.90
N LYS A 8 0.29 12.85 1.62
CA LYS A 8 1.15 13.01 0.43
C LYS A 8 2.39 12.14 0.51
N LYS A 9 3.02 12.06 1.68
CA LYS A 9 4.21 11.25 1.92
C LYS A 9 3.86 9.77 1.87
N THR A 10 2.74 9.37 2.49
CA THR A 10 2.20 8.01 2.41
C THR A 10 1.90 7.61 0.96
N GLY A 11 1.21 8.47 0.19
CA GLY A 11 0.91 8.21 -1.22
C GLY A 11 2.17 8.08 -2.10
N PHE A 12 3.19 8.90 -1.82
CA PHE A 12 4.49 8.81 -2.50
C PHE A 12 5.21 7.49 -2.19
N LEU A 13 5.32 7.12 -0.91
CA LEU A 13 5.93 5.85 -0.49
C LEU A 13 5.20 4.65 -1.09
N LEU A 14 3.86 4.69 -1.13
CA LEU A 14 3.05 3.64 -1.73
C LEU A 14 3.38 3.45 -3.21
N LYS A 15 3.46 4.56 -3.96
CA LYS A 15 3.87 4.54 -5.37
C LYS A 15 5.28 3.97 -5.52
N GLU A 16 6.22 4.45 -4.70
CA GLU A 16 7.62 4.01 -4.75
C GLU A 16 7.75 2.52 -4.45
N THR A 17 7.03 1.99 -3.46
CA THR A 17 7.00 0.56 -3.12
C THR A 17 6.43 -0.27 -4.27
N ILE A 18 5.31 0.17 -4.88
CA ILE A 18 4.71 -0.50 -6.03
C ILE A 18 5.70 -0.55 -7.20
N GLU A 19 6.36 0.58 -7.52
CA GLU A 19 7.36 0.67 -8.58
C GLU A 19 8.63 -0.15 -8.27
N LYS A 20 9.13 -0.11 -7.03
CA LYS A 20 10.30 -0.89 -6.58
C LYS A 20 10.08 -2.40 -6.68
N ASN A 21 8.87 -2.85 -6.39
CA ASN A 21 8.51 -4.26 -6.48
C ASN A 21 8.16 -4.70 -7.91
N GLY A 22 8.16 -3.78 -8.88
CA GLY A 22 7.81 -4.06 -10.27
C GLY A 22 6.32 -4.36 -10.49
N TYR A 23 5.46 -4.00 -9.53
CA TYR A 23 4.02 -4.16 -9.67
C TYR A 23 3.42 -2.98 -10.42
N THR A 24 2.38 -3.25 -11.21
CA THR A 24 1.58 -2.20 -11.84
C THR A 24 0.36 -1.86 -10.99
N VAL A 25 -0.24 -0.70 -11.24
CA VAL A 25 -1.53 -0.32 -10.61
C VAL A 25 -2.62 -1.37 -10.88
N LYS A 26 -2.57 -2.07 -12.01
CA LYS A 26 -3.50 -3.18 -12.31
C LYS A 26 -3.27 -4.39 -11.43
N ASP A 27 -2.02 -4.73 -11.13
CA ASP A 27 -1.70 -5.85 -10.24
C ASP A 27 -2.21 -5.55 -8.83
N ILE A 28 -1.95 -4.33 -8.34
CA ILE A 28 -2.49 -3.86 -7.06
C ILE A 28 -4.03 -3.87 -7.05
N GLN A 29 -4.66 -3.46 -8.15
CA GLN A 29 -6.12 -3.53 -8.30
C GLN A 29 -6.62 -4.98 -8.15
N ASN A 30 -5.96 -5.93 -8.82
CA ASN A 30 -6.33 -7.34 -8.76
C ASN A 30 -6.11 -7.93 -7.36
N ILE A 31 -4.99 -7.61 -6.71
CA ILE A 31 -4.66 -8.11 -5.36
C ILE A 31 -5.62 -7.54 -4.30
N LEU A 32 -5.97 -6.27 -4.43
CA LEU A 32 -6.94 -5.61 -3.53
C LEU A 32 -8.40 -5.89 -3.93
N HIS A 33 -8.63 -6.71 -4.97
CA HIS A 33 -9.95 -7.01 -5.52
C HIS A 33 -10.81 -5.76 -5.77
N LEU A 34 -10.18 -4.66 -6.20
CA LEU A 34 -10.86 -3.40 -6.44
C LEU A 34 -11.61 -3.43 -7.77
N SER A 35 -12.85 -2.95 -7.77
CA SER A 35 -13.66 -2.87 -8.98
C SER A 35 -13.07 -1.94 -10.04
N CYS A 36 -12.31 -0.92 -9.62
CA CYS A 36 -11.70 0.08 -10.51
C CYS A 36 -10.31 0.50 -9.98
N PRO A 37 -9.36 0.91 -10.84
CA PRO A 37 -8.03 1.39 -10.41
C PRO A 37 -8.05 2.84 -9.87
N GLN A 38 -9.16 3.55 -10.06
CA GLN A 38 -9.33 4.96 -9.68
C GLN A 38 -9.00 5.30 -8.21
N PRO A 39 -9.33 4.45 -7.20
CA PRO A 39 -8.94 4.68 -5.81
C PRO A 39 -7.42 4.70 -5.64
N ILE A 40 -6.70 3.82 -6.33
CA ILE A 40 -5.24 3.69 -6.21
C ILE A 40 -4.55 4.98 -6.66
N TYR A 41 -4.98 5.58 -7.77
CA TYR A 41 -4.47 6.87 -8.21
C TYR A 41 -4.78 8.01 -7.21
N ARG A 42 -5.89 7.93 -6.46
CA ARG A 42 -6.23 8.91 -5.42
C ARG A 42 -5.34 8.76 -4.17
N TRP A 43 -4.97 7.52 -3.83
CA TRP A 43 -4.02 7.23 -2.76
C TRP A 43 -2.62 7.73 -3.10
N ILE A 44 -2.14 7.43 -4.31
CA ILE A 44 -0.84 7.89 -4.80
C ILE A 44 -0.75 9.43 -4.81
N LYS A 45 -1.84 10.10 -5.18
CA LYS A 45 -1.91 11.58 -5.15
C LYS A 45 -2.07 12.17 -3.73
N GLY A 46 -2.20 11.34 -2.70
CA GLY A 46 -2.40 11.78 -1.31
C GLY A 46 -3.71 12.55 -1.11
N ARG A 47 -4.73 12.32 -1.95
CA ARG A 47 -6.04 12.98 -1.82
C ARG A 47 -6.95 12.27 -0.82
N ILE A 48 -6.76 10.96 -0.67
CA ILE A 48 -7.55 10.09 0.21
C ILE A 48 -6.58 9.08 0.79
N LEU A 49 -6.72 8.76 2.08
CA LEU A 49 -5.99 7.66 2.70
C LEU A 49 -6.65 6.31 2.36
N PRO A 50 -5.88 5.29 1.96
CA PRO A 50 -6.39 3.93 1.92
C PRO A 50 -6.85 3.49 3.32
N SER A 51 -7.88 2.64 3.37
CA SER A 51 -8.28 1.97 4.62
C SER A 51 -7.14 1.12 5.18
N VAL A 52 -7.18 0.83 6.48
CA VAL A 52 -6.19 -0.01 7.17
C VAL A 52 -6.03 -1.36 6.46
N ASP A 53 -7.11 -2.01 6.05
CA ASP A 53 -7.07 -3.27 5.30
C ASP A 53 -6.24 -3.18 4.00
N HIS A 54 -6.40 -2.08 3.25
CA HIS A 54 -5.66 -1.87 2.01
C HIS A 54 -4.17 -1.57 2.28
N LEU A 55 -3.85 -0.87 3.38
CA LEU A 55 -2.47 -0.65 3.80
C LEU A 55 -1.78 -1.96 4.17
N VAL A 56 -2.43 -2.77 5.00
CA VAL A 56 -1.91 -4.08 5.43
C VAL A 56 -1.69 -5.00 4.23
N CYS A 57 -2.63 -5.05 3.28
CA CYS A 57 -2.46 -5.83 2.05
C CYS A 57 -1.26 -5.37 1.22
N ILE A 58 -1.05 -4.06 1.07
CA ILE A 58 0.09 -3.53 0.29
C ILE A 58 1.41 -3.83 0.99
N GLU A 59 1.45 -3.73 2.32
CA GLU A 59 2.62 -4.09 3.13
C GLU A 59 2.92 -5.59 3.00
N HIS A 60 1.90 -6.45 3.05
CA HIS A 60 2.05 -7.89 2.81
C HIS A 60 2.54 -8.22 1.39
N VAL A 61 2.02 -7.53 0.37
CA VAL A 61 2.47 -7.73 -1.02
C VAL A 61 3.93 -7.31 -1.18
N ALA A 62 4.34 -6.23 -0.52
CA ALA A 62 5.72 -5.81 -0.50
C ALA A 62 6.61 -6.83 0.23
N GLU A 63 6.16 -7.37 1.36
CA GLU A 63 6.87 -8.38 2.15
C GLU A 63 7.08 -9.69 1.36
N VAL A 64 6.10 -10.11 0.56
CA VAL A 64 6.21 -11.33 -0.26
C VAL A 64 7.16 -11.15 -1.46
N ALA A 65 7.30 -9.93 -1.99
CA ALA A 65 8.22 -9.64 -3.08
C ALA A 65 9.70 -9.63 -2.63
N TYR A 66 9.98 -9.15 -1.42
CA TYR A 66 11.29 -9.25 -0.77
C TYR A 66 11.37 -10.52 0.07
N GLY A 67 11.44 -11.70 -0.57
CA GLY A 67 11.45 -12.99 0.13
C GLY A 67 12.16 -12.98 1.51
N ARG A 68 11.35 -13.20 2.56
CA ARG A 68 11.68 -13.36 4.00
C ARG A 68 11.85 -12.05 4.81
N PHE A 69 11.36 -12.11 6.06
CA PHE A 69 11.34 -11.11 7.15
C PHE A 69 10.12 -10.16 7.10
N ALA A 70 9.00 -10.43 7.79
CA ALA A 70 8.84 -10.36 9.24
C ALA A 70 7.43 -10.81 9.70
N CYS A 71 7.20 -12.12 9.86
CA CYS A 71 6.09 -12.67 10.64
C CYS A 71 6.31 -12.52 12.17
N THR A 72 6.73 -11.33 12.63
CA THR A 72 6.91 -11.04 14.07
C THR A 72 6.68 -9.56 14.35
N ALA A 73 5.43 -9.12 14.25
CA ALA A 73 4.89 -8.00 15.04
C ALA A 73 3.40 -7.87 14.72
N ILE A 74 2.55 -8.51 15.51
CA ILE A 74 1.11 -8.21 15.79
C ILE A 74 0.47 -9.34 16.62
N CYS A 75 1.17 -10.46 16.84
CA CYS A 75 0.82 -11.41 17.92
C CYS A 75 1.88 -11.40 19.02
N ALA A 76 1.87 -10.37 19.87
CA ALA A 76 2.42 -10.40 21.22
C ALA A 76 1.64 -9.41 22.10
#